data_AF-A0A0M8VZM5-F1
#
_entry.id   AF-A0A0M8VZM5-F1
#
_cell.length_a   1.000
_cell.length_b   1.000
_cell.length_c   1.000
_cell.angle_alpha   90.00
_cell.angle_beta   90.00
_cell.angle_gamma   90.00
#
_symmetry.space_group_name_H-M   'P 1'
#
loop_
_entity.id
_entity.type
_entity.pdbx_description
1 polymer ?
#
loop_
_entity_poly.entity_id
_entity_poly.type
_entity_poly.pdbx_seq_one_letter_code
_entity_poly.pdbx_strand_id
1 'polypeptide(L)'
;MVTNCALKGADLVINASTGGAPDLFVPESRTAPAPPAGSGAATADACAARVERDGTYTLPATRGGRFCLTTTEGRTVQLKVITAPPAGPAKPEITVWA
;
A
#
# COMPACT_ATOMS: atom_id res chain seq x y z
N MET A 1 24.16 -0.47 0.04
CA MET A 1 23.81 0.96 0.00
C MET A 1 22.71 1.11 -1.03
N VAL A 2 21.44 1.16 -0.60
CA VAL A 2 20.34 1.43 -1.54
C VAL A 2 20.31 2.94 -1.72
N THR A 3 20.67 3.38 -2.91
CA THR A 3 20.72 4.79 -3.28
C THR A 3 19.32 5.36 -3.13
N ASN A 4 19.19 6.38 -2.29
CA ASN A 4 17.98 7.18 -2.12
C ASN A 4 17.72 7.95 -3.42
N CYS A 5 17.22 7.25 -4.44
CA CYS A 5 16.64 7.88 -5.61
C CYS A 5 15.36 8.51 -5.08
N ALA A 6 15.34 9.83 -4.90
CA ALA A 6 14.10 10.55 -4.66
C ALA A 6 13.20 10.24 -5.86
N LEU A 7 12.29 9.30 -5.67
CA LEU A 7 11.37 8.84 -6.70
C LEU A 7 10.37 9.97 -6.96
N LYS A 8 10.77 10.96 -7.76
CA LYS A 8 9.85 11.94 -8.33
C LYS A 8 8.82 11.15 -9.15
N GLY A 9 7.61 11.00 -8.62
CA GLY A 9 6.50 10.30 -9.27
C GLY A 9 6.30 8.84 -8.89
N ALA A 10 6.86 8.32 -7.78
CA ALA A 10 6.41 7.03 -7.26
C ALA A 10 5.20 7.21 -6.34
N ASP A 11 4.05 6.72 -6.77
CA ASP A 11 2.82 6.66 -5.98
C ASP A 11 2.81 5.50 -4.96
N LEU A 12 3.76 4.56 -5.05
CA LEU A 12 3.84 3.40 -4.16
C LEU A 12 5.25 2.79 -4.16
N VAL A 13 5.78 2.49 -2.98
CA VAL A 13 7.06 1.82 -2.79
C VAL A 13 6.88 0.59 -1.91
N ILE A 14 7.40 -0.55 -2.36
CA ILE A 14 7.47 -1.79 -1.59
C ILE A 14 8.95 -2.11 -1.37
N ASN A 15 9.42 -1.97 -0.13
CA ASN A 15 10.81 -2.17 0.24
C ASN A 15 11.01 -3.49 0.98
N ALA A 16 12.12 -4.17 0.72
CA ALA A 16 12.52 -5.30 1.56
C ALA A 16 12.86 -4.80 2.97
N SER A 17 12.30 -5.46 4.00
CA SER A 17 12.60 -5.15 5.39
C SER A 17 13.54 -6.19 5.98
N THR A 18 14.53 -5.78 6.76
CA THR A 18 15.48 -6.70 7.43
C THR A 18 14.82 -7.50 8.56
N GLY A 19 13.58 -7.18 8.95
CA GLY A 19 12.87 -7.79 10.08
C GLY A 19 11.76 -8.79 9.71
N GLY A 20 11.57 -9.12 8.42
CA GLY A 20 10.54 -10.07 8.01
C GLY A 20 9.73 -9.59 6.81
N ALA A 21 8.50 -9.10 7.03
CA ALA A 21 7.63 -8.67 5.93
C ALA A 21 8.18 -7.39 5.27
N PRO A 22 8.09 -7.26 3.93
CA PRO A 22 8.43 -6.02 3.25
C PRO A 22 7.56 -4.85 3.74
N ASP A 23 8.08 -3.65 3.66
CA ASP A 23 7.39 -2.43 4.08
C ASP A 23 6.70 -1.77 2.88
N LEU A 24 5.47 -1.31 3.09
CA LEU A 24 4.71 -0.51 2.17
C LEU A 24 4.82 0.96 2.55
N PHE A 25 5.19 1.80 1.59
CA PHE A 25 5.34 3.24 1.76
C PHE A 25 4.74 3.97 0.57
N VAL A 26 3.99 5.05 0.83
CA VAL A 26 3.58 6.00 -0.21
C VAL A 26 4.31 7.32 0.04
N PRO A 27 5.23 7.74 -0.84
CA PRO A 27 5.87 9.05 -0.75
C PRO A 27 4.82 10.16 -0.67
N GLU A 28 5.00 11.07 0.29
CA GLU A 28 4.18 12.29 0.43
C GLU A 28 2.67 12.03 0.61
N SER A 29 2.27 10.81 0.95
CA SER A 29 0.88 10.45 1.21
C SER A 29 0.77 9.42 2.34
N ARG A 30 -0.42 8.83 2.48
CA ARG A 30 -0.78 7.94 3.58
C ARG A 30 -1.35 6.62 3.07
N THR A 31 -1.20 5.61 3.92
CA THR A 31 -1.62 4.23 3.69
C THR A 31 -2.42 3.76 4.89
N ALA A 32 -3.48 3.00 4.68
CA ALA A 32 -4.27 2.42 5.76
C ALA A 32 -4.62 0.95 5.43
N PRO A 33 -4.82 0.08 6.44
CA PRO A 33 -5.41 -1.23 6.20
C PRO A 33 -6.78 -1.07 5.54
N ALA A 34 -7.03 -1.82 4.47
CA ALA A 34 -8.32 -1.78 3.79
C ALA A 34 -9.43 -2.29 4.73
N PRO A 35 -10.68 -1.80 4.59
CA PRO A 35 -11.80 -2.32 5.37
C PRO A 35 -11.94 -3.85 5.17
N PRO A 36 -12.34 -4.59 6.21
CA PRO A 36 -12.55 -6.02 6.11
C PRO A 36 -13.57 -6.31 5.01
N ALA A 37 -13.30 -7.34 4.21
CA ALA A 37 -14.10 -7.70 3.05
C ALA A 37 -15.41 -8.38 3.47
N GLY A 38 -16.34 -7.60 4.01
CA GLY A 38 -17.75 -7.96 3.99
C GLY A 38 -18.22 -7.88 2.53
N SER A 39 -18.33 -9.03 1.87
CA SER A 39 -18.95 -9.28 0.56
C SER A 39 -18.48 -8.50 -0.69
N GLY A 40 -17.39 -7.73 -0.66
CA GLY A 40 -16.86 -7.08 -1.87
C GLY A 40 -15.45 -6.53 -1.70
N ALA A 41 -14.77 -6.25 -2.81
CA ALA A 41 -13.59 -5.39 -2.80
C ALA A 41 -13.98 -4.02 -2.17
N ALA A 42 -13.04 -3.35 -1.52
CA ALA A 42 -13.34 -2.04 -0.94
C ALA A 42 -13.75 -1.09 -2.08
N THR A 43 -14.73 -0.22 -1.86
CA THR A 43 -15.04 0.86 -2.81
C THR A 43 -14.01 1.98 -2.68
N ALA A 44 -13.89 2.82 -3.71
CA ALA A 44 -13.01 3.99 -3.67
C ALA A 44 -13.30 4.87 -2.44
N ASP A 45 -14.56 5.24 -2.21
CA ASP A 45 -14.95 6.11 -1.08
C ASP A 45 -14.62 5.49 0.29
N ALA A 46 -14.89 4.19 0.47
CA ALA A 46 -14.57 3.51 1.71
C ALA A 46 -13.06 3.44 1.95
N CYS A 47 -12.28 3.38 0.88
CA CYS A 47 -10.83 3.31 0.91
C CYS A 47 -10.22 4.68 1.19
N ALA A 48 -10.71 5.75 0.55
CA ALA A 48 -10.33 7.13 0.82
C ALA A 48 -10.63 7.53 2.27
N ALA A 49 -11.86 7.30 2.75
CA ALA A 49 -12.26 7.58 4.13
C ALA A 49 -11.39 6.83 5.16
N ARG A 50 -10.91 5.64 4.80
CA ARG A 50 -10.01 4.86 5.66
C ARG A 50 -8.62 5.48 5.76
N VAL A 51 -8.09 5.97 4.64
CA VAL A 51 -6.79 6.66 4.60
C VAL A 51 -6.86 8.00 5.35
N GLU A 52 -7.96 8.74 5.23
CA GLU A 52 -8.16 9.97 5.99
C GLU A 52 -8.19 9.73 7.50
N ARG A 53 -8.90 8.67 7.94
CA ARG A 53 -9.10 8.38 9.36
C ARG A 53 -7.91 7.68 10.02
N ASP A 54 -7.36 6.66 9.38
CA ASP A 54 -6.36 5.74 9.97
C ASP A 54 -5.01 5.76 9.22
N GLY A 55 -4.81 6.72 8.31
CA GLY A 55 -3.64 6.76 7.44
C GLY A 55 -2.32 6.92 8.17
N THR A 56 -1.38 6.04 7.86
CA THR A 56 0.01 6.08 8.32
C THR A 56 0.98 6.04 7.14
N TYR A 57 2.23 6.42 7.38
CA TYR A 57 3.26 6.49 6.34
C TYR A 57 3.82 5.11 5.97
N THR A 58 3.83 4.16 6.89
CA THR A 58 4.45 2.84 6.65
C THR A 58 3.62 1.72 7.27
N LEU A 59 3.40 0.65 6.50
CA LEU A 59 2.71 -0.56 6.95
C LEU A 59 3.46 -1.81 6.50
N PRO A 60 3.49 -2.89 7.31
CA PRO A 60 4.05 -4.16 6.87
C PRO A 60 3.15 -4.78 5.79
N ALA A 61 3.70 -5.00 4.60
CA ALA A 61 3.03 -5.65 3.47
C ALA A 61 2.99 -7.18 3.69
N THR A 62 2.11 -7.63 4.57
CA THR A 62 1.94 -9.06 4.87
C THR A 62 1.11 -9.78 3.80
N ARG A 63 1.39 -11.08 3.58
CA ARG A 63 0.65 -11.90 2.62
C ARG A 63 -0.85 -11.91 2.94
N GLY A 64 -1.69 -11.66 1.94
CA GLY A 64 -3.13 -11.56 2.08
C GLY A 64 -3.61 -10.22 2.63
N GLY A 65 -2.69 -9.37 3.10
CA GLY A 65 -2.96 -8.01 3.53
C GLY A 65 -3.55 -7.19 2.39
N ARG A 66 -4.52 -6.33 2.74
CA ARG A 66 -5.13 -5.37 1.83
C ARG A 66 -4.95 -3.98 2.38
N PHE A 67 -4.60 -3.04 1.52
CA PHE A 67 -4.25 -1.68 1.90
C PHE A 67 -4.96 -0.69 0.99
N CYS A 68 -5.35 0.42 1.58
CA CYS A 68 -5.92 1.58 0.93
C CYS A 68 -4.87 2.68 0.92
N LEU A 69 -4.74 3.35 -0.22
CA LEU A 69 -3.72 4.34 -0.49
C LEU A 69 -4.38 5.51 -1.22
N THR A 70 -3.93 6.72 -0.93
CA THR A 70 -4.18 7.89 -1.77
C THR A 70 -2.88 8.29 -2.44
N THR A 71 -2.89 8.56 -3.74
CA THR A 71 -1.69 9.10 -4.41
C THR A 71 -1.60 10.61 -4.20
N THR A 72 -0.45 11.21 -4.48
CA THR A 72 -0.29 12.69 -4.42
C THR A 72 -1.16 13.41 -5.45
N GLU A 73 -1.59 12.71 -6.50
CA GLU A 73 -2.54 13.19 -7.52
C GLU A 73 -4.01 13.01 -7.11
N GLY A 74 -4.28 12.55 -5.88
CA GLY A 74 -5.65 12.38 -5.36
C GLY A 74 -6.36 11.12 -5.82
N ARG A 75 -5.66 10.16 -6.46
CA ARG A 75 -6.28 8.88 -6.83
C ARG A 75 -6.37 7.96 -5.63
N THR A 76 -7.47 7.21 -5.54
CA THR A 76 -7.62 6.17 -4.53
C THR A 76 -7.22 4.81 -5.11
N VAL A 77 -6.43 4.06 -4.35
CA VAL A 77 -5.88 2.77 -4.78
C VAL A 77 -6.11 1.73 -3.69
N GLN A 78 -6.51 0.53 -4.10
CA GLN A 78 -6.44 -0.66 -3.27
C GLN A 78 -5.28 -1.55 -3.73
N LEU A 79 -4.46 -1.94 -2.76
CA LEU A 79 -3.40 -2.92 -2.91
C LEU A 79 -3.79 -4.20 -2.17
N LYS A 80 -3.62 -5.35 -2.81
CA LYS A 80 -3.69 -6.66 -2.18
C LYS A 80 -2.35 -7.38 -2.35
N VAL A 81 -1.78 -7.82 -1.25
CA VAL A 81 -0.49 -8.51 -1.26
C VAL A 81 -0.71 -10.00 -1.52
N ILE A 82 -0.30 -10.48 -2.71
CA ILE A 82 -0.45 -11.89 -3.12
C ILE A 82 0.67 -12.73 -2.51
N THR A 83 1.91 -12.25 -2.58
CA THR A 83 3.06 -12.83 -1.89
C THR A 83 3.99 -11.76 -1.35
N ALA A 84 4.50 -11.96 -0.14
CA ALA A 84 5.46 -11.09 0.51
C ALA A 84 6.44 -11.94 1.33
N PRO A 85 7.40 -12.61 0.67
CA PRO A 85 8.37 -13.42 1.37
C PRO A 85 9.41 -12.54 2.09
N PRO A 86 10.01 -13.02 3.20
CA PRO A 86 11.11 -12.31 3.86
C PRO A 86 12.36 -12.11 2.98
N ALA A 87 12.53 -12.98 1.98
CA ALA A 87 13.54 -12.86 0.95
C ALA A 87 12.95 -13.27 -0.40
N GLY A 88 13.24 -12.51 -1.45
CA GLY A 88 12.74 -12.75 -2.80
C GLY A 88 11.63 -11.78 -3.26
N PRO A 89 11.09 -11.96 -4.48
CA PRO A 89 10.17 -11.00 -5.07
C PRO A 89 8.79 -10.99 -4.40
N ALA A 90 8.33 -9.81 -3.99
CA ALA A 90 6.94 -9.59 -3.60
C ALA A 90 6.04 -9.50 -4.85
N LYS A 91 4.78 -9.96 -4.72
CA LYS A 91 3.76 -9.86 -5.78
C LYS A 91 2.54 -9.12 -5.23
N PRO A 92 2.28 -7.90 -5.70
CA PRO A 92 1.03 -7.19 -5.42
C PRO A 92 -0.02 -7.38 -6.53
N GLU A 93 -1.29 -7.27 -6.16
CA GLU A 93 -2.44 -7.04 -7.03
C GLU A 93 -2.95 -5.63 -6.73
N ILE A 94 -3.09 -4.78 -7.74
CA ILE A 94 -3.38 -3.35 -7.59
C ILE A 94 -4.68 -3.01 -8.33
N THR A 95 -5.59 -2.31 -7.67
CA THR A 95 -6.79 -1.71 -8.26
C THR A 95 -6.74 -0.21 -8.07
N VAL A 96 -6.79 0.55 -9.16
CA VAL A 96 -6.80 2.02 -9.16
C VAL A 96 -8.19 2.49 -9.57
N TRP A 97 -8.78 3.39 -8.80
CA TRP A 97 -10.02 4.08 -9.15
C TRP A 97 -9.71 5.48 -9.68
N ALA A 98 -10.52 5.91 -10.65
CA ALA A 98 -10.49 7.24 -11.25
C ALA A 98 -11.59 8.12 -10.66
#